data_AF-A0A0B1Q600-F1
#
_entry.id   AF-A0A0B1Q600-F1
#
_cell.length_a   1.000
_cell.length_b   1.000
_cell.length_c   1.000
_cell.angle_alpha   90.00
_cell.angle_beta   90.00
_cell.angle_gamma   90.00
#
_symmetry.space_group_name_H-M   'P 1'
#
loop_
_entity.id
_entity.type
_entity.pdbx_description
1 polymer ?
#
loop_
_entity_poly.entity_id
_entity_poly.type
_entity_poly.pdbx_seq_one_letter_code
_entity_poly.pdbx_strand_id
1 'polypeptide(L)'
;MAYHEPCAKDEIWVGNTLTHGPHYERLKSKGLQTLRLGEVAYDVHGKPLAKSEGYSPLFINRSEADLHNEIMMELTFGQNWRRG
;
A
#
# COMPACT_ATOMS: atom_id res chain seq x y z
N MET A 1 14.26 3.64 -0.67
CA MET A 1 13.09 2.74 -0.81
C MET A 1 13.07 1.86 0.42
N ALA A 2 11.97 1.88 1.18
CA ALA A 2 11.82 0.98 2.31
C ALA A 2 11.66 -0.45 1.77
N TYR A 3 12.56 -1.34 2.20
CA TYR A 3 12.59 -2.74 1.78
C TYR A 3 11.78 -3.56 2.79
N HIS A 4 10.87 -4.38 2.29
CA HIS A 4 10.05 -5.27 3.12
C HIS A 4 10.04 -6.65 2.47
N GLU A 5 10.68 -7.64 3.08
CA GLU A 5 10.63 -9.01 2.55
C GLU A 5 9.21 -9.61 2.74
N PRO A 6 8.67 -10.39 1.78
CA PRO A 6 9.22 -10.77 0.47
C PRO A 6 8.74 -9.84 -0.66
N CYS A 7 9.38 -8.68 -0.83
CA CYS A 7 9.16 -7.80 -1.98
C CYS A 7 9.87 -8.38 -3.23
N ALA A 8 9.12 -8.65 -4.30
CA ALA A 8 9.71 -9.09 -5.56
C ALA A 8 10.50 -7.95 -6.23
N LYS A 9 11.36 -8.30 -7.20
CA LYS A 9 12.28 -7.35 -7.86
C LYS A 9 11.56 -6.12 -8.46
N ASP A 10 10.38 -6.33 -9.02
CA ASP A 10 9.60 -5.30 -9.71
C ASP A 10 8.53 -4.69 -8.81
N GLU A 11 8.51 -5.04 -7.53
CA GLU A 11 7.56 -4.51 -6.56
C GLU A 11 8.16 -3.41 -5.70
N ILE A 12 7.28 -2.66 -5.06
CA ILE A 12 7.58 -1.75 -3.96
C ILE A 12 6.58 -1.98 -2.84
N TRP A 13 7.04 -1.84 -1.59
CA TRP A 13 6.18 -1.79 -0.41
C TRP A 13 5.63 -0.37 -0.23
N VAL A 14 4.30 -0.25 -0.07
CA VAL A 14 3.61 1.05 0.05
C VAL A 14 2.97 1.28 1.42
N GLY A 15 3.13 0.35 2.36
CA GLY A 15 2.66 0.46 3.73
C GLY A 15 1.94 -0.81 4.21
N ASN A 16 1.55 -0.81 5.48
CA ASN A 16 0.67 -1.85 6.02
C ASN A 16 -0.79 -1.42 5.83
N THR A 17 -1.63 -2.35 5.40
CA THR A 17 -3.07 -2.14 5.25
C THR A 17 -3.85 -3.22 5.97
N LEU A 18 -5.07 -2.92 6.37
CA LEU A 18 -6.04 -3.97 6.72
C LEU A 18 -6.29 -4.85 5.49
N THR A 19 -6.28 -6.17 5.68
CA THR A 19 -6.51 -7.17 4.62
C THR A 19 -7.86 -6.96 3.92
N HIS A 20 -8.88 -6.52 4.68
CA HIS A 20 -10.23 -6.22 4.18
C HIS A 20 -10.69 -4.86 4.71
N GLY A 21 -10.17 -3.78 4.12
CA GLY A 21 -10.46 -2.42 4.54
C GLY A 21 -10.80 -1.47 3.38
N PRO A 22 -11.42 -0.32 3.68
CA PRO A 22 -11.83 0.67 2.68
C PRO A 22 -10.65 1.21 1.86
N HIS A 23 -9.45 1.20 2.43
CA HIS A 23 -8.23 1.59 1.73
C HIS A 23 -7.90 0.65 0.56
N TYR A 24 -7.82 -0.65 0.83
CA TYR A 24 -7.49 -1.67 -0.18
C TYR A 24 -8.53 -1.73 -1.31
N GLU A 25 -9.82 -1.69 -0.97
CA GLU A 25 -10.91 -1.66 -1.96
C GLU A 25 -10.90 -0.38 -2.80
N ARG A 26 -10.55 0.76 -2.20
CA ARG A 26 -10.46 2.03 -2.94
C ARG A 26 -9.32 2.01 -3.95
N LEU A 27 -8.15 1.50 -3.58
CA LEU A 27 -7.03 1.35 -4.51
C LEU A 27 -7.43 0.51 -5.73
N LYS A 28 -8.11 -0.62 -5.52
CA LYS A 28 -8.68 -1.43 -6.62
C LYS A 28 -9.66 -0.64 -7.48
N SER A 29 -10.62 0.06 -6.86
CA SER A 29 -11.63 0.83 -7.58
C SER A 29 -11.07 1.99 -8.41
N LYS A 30 -9.88 2.48 -8.04
CA LYS A 30 -9.15 3.55 -8.74
C LYS A 30 -8.22 3.02 -9.84
N GLY A 31 -8.22 1.71 -10.08
CA GLY A 31 -7.53 1.10 -11.21
C GLY A 31 -6.15 0.55 -10.90
N LEU A 32 -5.73 0.46 -9.63
CA LEU A 32 -4.52 -0.30 -9.28
C LEU A 32 -4.79 -1.80 -9.47
N GLN A 33 -4.00 -2.45 -10.31
CA GLN A 33 -4.19 -3.86 -10.68
C GLN A 33 -3.17 -4.80 -10.04
N THR A 34 -2.02 -4.29 -9.59
CA THR A 34 -0.91 -5.11 -9.11
C THR A 34 -0.82 -5.22 -7.59
N LEU A 35 -1.91 -4.89 -6.89
CA LEU A 35 -2.02 -4.98 -5.43
C LEU A 35 -1.81 -6.41 -4.93
N ARG A 36 -0.78 -6.62 -4.12
CA ARG A 36 -0.50 -7.89 -3.46
C ARG A 36 -0.31 -7.70 -1.96
N LEU A 37 -0.95 -8.57 -1.18
CA LEU A 37 -0.74 -8.63 0.27
C LEU A 37 0.40 -9.60 0.59
N GLY A 38 1.31 -9.23 1.49
CA GLY A 38 2.26 -10.16 2.08
C GLY A 38 1.76 -10.81 3.36
N GLU A 39 2.55 -11.72 3.90
CA GLU A 39 2.13 -12.58 5.01
C GLU A 39 2.32 -11.95 6.40
N VAL A 40 3.39 -11.16 6.58
CA VAL A 40 3.78 -10.60 7.89
C VAL A 40 3.94 -9.10 7.74
N ALA A 41 3.19 -8.32 8.50
CA ALA A 41 3.40 -6.89 8.65
C ALA A 41 4.32 -6.62 9.84
N TYR A 42 5.13 -5.56 9.78
CA TYR A 42 5.98 -5.15 10.91
C TYR A 42 5.57 -3.78 11.44
N ASP A 43 5.74 -3.57 12.74
CA ASP A 43 5.59 -2.26 13.38
C ASP A 43 6.76 -1.31 13.05
N VAL A 44 6.70 -0.10 13.59
CA VAL A 44 7.74 0.93 13.40
C VAL A 44 9.11 0.57 13.99
N HIS A 45 9.18 -0.49 14.82
CA HIS A 45 10.41 -1.02 15.41
C HIS A 45 10.88 -2.30 14.71
N GLY A 46 10.23 -2.73 13.62
CA GLY A 46 10.56 -3.97 12.91
C GLY A 46 10.08 -5.24 13.61
N LYS A 47 9.15 -5.14 14.57
CA LYS A 47 8.55 -6.32 15.22
C LYS A 47 7.35 -6.80 14.41
N PRO A 48 7.18 -8.12 14.22
CA PRO A 48 6.03 -8.64 13.48
C PRO A 48 4.73 -8.35 14.24
N LEU A 49 3.73 -7.86 13.53
CA LEU A 49 2.37 -7.68 14.05
C LEU A 49 1.66 -9.03 14.13
N ALA A 50 0.79 -9.19 15.13
CA ALA A 50 0.02 -10.42 15.27
C ALA A 50 -1.03 -10.53 14.16
N LYS A 51 -1.27 -11.74 13.62
CA LYS A 51 -2.29 -11.96 12.59
C LYS A 51 -3.69 -11.50 13.02
N SER A 52 -3.99 -11.55 14.31
CA SER A 52 -5.25 -11.05 14.90
C SER A 52 -5.47 -9.55 14.72
N GLU A 53 -4.42 -8.78 14.44
CA GLU A 53 -4.52 -7.34 14.16
C GLU A 53 -5.02 -7.05 12.75
N GLY A 54 -5.04 -8.05 11.85
CA GLY A 54 -5.62 -7.94 10.51
C GLY A 54 -4.83 -7.08 9.53
N TYR A 55 -3.59 -6.72 9.87
CA TYR A 55 -2.69 -5.98 8.98
C TYR A 55 -1.85 -6.90 8.11
N SER A 56 -1.67 -6.50 6.86
CA SER A 56 -0.77 -7.12 5.90
C SER A 56 0.04 -6.02 5.19
N PRO A 57 1.33 -6.27 4.87
CA PRO A 57 2.07 -5.36 4.02
C PRO A 57 1.47 -5.36 2.62
N LEU A 58 1.31 -4.16 2.05
CA LEU A 58 0.81 -3.97 0.70
C LEU A 58 1.97 -3.70 -0.25
N PHE A 59 2.02 -4.50 -1.31
CA PHE A 59 2.95 -4.37 -2.41
C PHE A 59 2.22 -4.00 -3.69
N ILE A 60 2.90 -3.24 -4.55
CA ILE A 60 2.46 -2.92 -5.90
C ILE A 60 3.65 -3.05 -6.85
N ASN A 61 3.39 -3.28 -8.14
CA ASN A 61 4.42 -3.17 -9.16
C ASN A 61 4.90 -1.71 -9.25
N ARG A 62 6.20 -1.54 -9.49
CA ARG A 62 6.85 -0.24 -9.69
C ARG A 62 6.22 0.57 -10.82
N SER A 63 5.65 -0.08 -11.84
CA SER A 63 4.92 0.59 -12.92
C SER A 63 3.66 1.33 -12.47
N GLU A 64 3.09 0.97 -11.31
CA GLU A 64 1.89 1.61 -10.75
C GLU A 64 2.22 2.61 -9.63
N ALA A 65 3.50 2.89 -9.37
CA ALA A 65 3.93 3.75 -8.27
C ALA A 65 3.37 5.18 -8.36
N ASP A 66 3.38 5.77 -9.56
CA ASP A 66 2.86 7.12 -9.78
C ASP A 66 1.34 7.17 -9.59
N LEU A 67 0.60 6.19 -10.13
CA LEU A 67 -0.84 6.08 -9.93
C LEU A 67 -1.20 5.91 -8.45
N HIS A 68 -0.46 5.07 -7.72
CA HIS A 68 -0.64 4.94 -6.28
C HIS A 68 -0.43 6.28 -5.58
N ASN A 69 0.65 7.00 -5.89
CA ASN A 69 0.92 8.31 -5.31
C ASN A 69 -0.21 9.31 -5.62
N GLU A 70 -0.73 9.33 -6.84
CA GLU A 70 -1.87 10.18 -7.22
C GLU A 70 -3.11 9.91 -6.38
N ILE A 71 -3.46 8.63 -6.19
CA ILE A 71 -4.60 8.23 -5.36
C ILE A 71 -4.38 8.65 -3.91
N MET A 72 -3.17 8.47 -3.38
CA MET A 72 -2.84 8.88 -2.01
C MET A 72 -2.92 10.38 -1.81
N MET A 73 -2.39 11.17 -2.76
CA MET A 73 -2.47 12.63 -2.70
C MET A 73 -3.91 13.12 -2.79
N GLU A 74 -4.74 12.49 -3.63
CA GLU A 74 -6.19 12.78 -3.69
C GLU A 74 -6.88 12.47 -2.36
N LEU A 75 -6.50 11.37 -1.70
CA LEU A 75 -7.06 10.99 -0.39
C LEU A 75 -6.65 11.95 0.73
N THR A 76 -5.40 12.40 0.73
CA THR A 76 -4.86 13.26 1.78
C THR A 76 -5.30 14.72 1.62
N PHE A 77 -5.34 15.23 0.39
CA PHE A 77 -5.52 16.66 0.11
C PHE A 77 -6.79 16.99 -0.71
N GLY A 78 -7.56 15.98 -1.13
CA GLY A 78 -8.77 16.13 -1.93
C GLY A 78 -8.53 16.20 -3.45
N GLN A 79 -9.61 16.19 -4.25
CA GLN A 79 -9.55 16.11 -5.72
C GLN A 79 -8.81 17.26 -6.42
N ASN A 80 -8.65 18.40 -5.74
CA ASN A 80 -8.00 19.59 -6.30
C ASN A 80 -6.55 19.75 -5.83
N TRP A 81 -5.93 18.71 -5.28
CA TRP A 81 -4.58 18.79 -4.69
C TRP A 81 -3.48 19.26 -5.66
N ARG A 82 -3.68 19.13 -6.98
CA ARG A 82 -2.76 19.61 -8.03
C ARG A 82 -2.91 21.09 -8.37
N ARG A 83 -3.92 21.77 -7.85
CA ARG A 83 -4.16 23.21 -8.09
C ARG A 83 -3.50 24.02 -6.99
N GLY A 84 -2.19 24.19 -7.10
CA GLY A 84 -1.34 25.02 -6.24
C GLY A 84 -0.25 25.68 -7.06
#